data_AF-A0A9X1ABW4-F1
#
_entry.id   AF-A0A9X1ABW4-F1
#
_cell.length_a   1.000
_cell.length_b   1.000
_cell.length_c   1.000
_cell.angle_alpha   90.00
_cell.angle_beta   90.00
_cell.angle_gamma   90.00
#
_symmetry.space_group_name_H-M   'P 1'
#
loop_
_entity.id
_entity.type
_entity.pdbx_description
1 polymer ?
#
loop_
_entity_poly.entity_id
_entity_poly.type
_entity_poly.pdbx_seq_one_letter_code
_entity_poly.pdbx_strand_id
1 'polypeptide(L)'
;MTMLFCAFTGEAMTLRLYGKADLIRPDHPEWETMLALFPRLPGTRQIFRLHVDSVATSCGWSIPVIGEMQERNELIEWAETKGEDNLEAYRLSNNFVSIDGLSTGYVSDDF
;
A
#
# COMPACT_ATOMS: atom_id res chain seq x y z
N MET A 1 11.83 0.27 -3.96
CA MET A 1 10.77 -0.69 -4.36
C MET A 1 9.64 -0.57 -3.36
N THR A 2 8.40 -0.67 -3.84
CA THR A 2 7.21 -0.60 -2.99
C THR A 2 6.34 -1.82 -3.27
N MET A 3 5.89 -2.50 -2.23
CA MET A 3 4.93 -3.60 -2.34
C MET A 3 3.62 -3.17 -1.70
N LEU A 4 2.51 -3.31 -2.43
CA LEU A 4 1.16 -3.07 -1.94
C LEU A 4 0.41 -4.39 -1.85
N PHE A 5 -0.11 -4.68 -0.67
CA PHE A 5 -1.00 -5.80 -0.41
C PHE A 5 -2.41 -5.26 -0.19
N CYS A 6 -3.39 -5.92 -0.78
CA CYS A 6 -4.79 -5.52 -0.74
C CYS A 6 -5.65 -6.71 -0.29
N ALA A 7 -6.55 -6.46 0.66
CA ALA A 7 -7.56 -7.43 1.05
C ALA A 7 -8.70 -7.46 0.01
N PHE A 8 -8.58 -8.35 -0.97
CA PHE A 8 -9.59 -8.55 -2.01
C PHE A 8 -10.77 -9.43 -1.59
N THR A 9 -10.73 -9.96 -0.37
CA THR A 9 -11.80 -10.71 0.29
C THR A 9 -11.76 -10.39 1.78
N GLY A 10 -12.87 -10.60 2.50
CA GLY A 10 -12.95 -10.36 3.94
C GLY A 10 -12.90 -8.88 4.32
N GLU A 11 -12.37 -8.58 5.51
CA GLU A 11 -12.28 -7.21 6.04
C GLU A 11 -11.33 -6.35 5.18
N ALA A 12 -11.75 -5.11 4.93
CA ALA A 12 -10.98 -4.17 4.12
C ALA A 12 -9.67 -3.78 4.83
N MET A 13 -8.56 -3.89 4.10
CA MET A 13 -7.27 -3.37 4.53
C MET A 13 -6.32 -3.26 3.34
N THR A 14 -5.42 -2.28 3.39
CA THR A 14 -4.22 -2.25 2.56
C THR A 14 -2.97 -2.12 3.42
N LEU A 15 -1.90 -2.80 3.01
CA LEU A 15 -0.58 -2.74 3.62
C LEU A 15 0.43 -2.40 2.55
N ARG A 16 1.27 -1.40 2.81
CA ARG A 16 2.34 -0.99 1.90
C ARG A 16 3.69 -1.08 2.60
N LEU A 17 4.62 -1.77 1.95
CA LEU A 17 6.01 -1.86 2.36
C LEU A 17 6.85 -0.98 1.45
N TYR A 18 7.62 -0.08 2.03
CA TYR A 18 8.58 0.76 1.32
C TYR A 18 9.98 0.30 1.67
N GLY A 19 10.85 0.19 0.68
CA GLY A 19 12.20 -0.29 0.92
C GLY A 19 13.13 -0.27 -0.28
N LYS A 20 14.37 -0.68 -0.05
CA LYS A 20 15.36 -0.92 -1.11
C LYS A 20 15.47 -2.40 -1.38
N ALA A 21 15.57 -2.79 -2.66
CA ALA A 21 15.64 -4.19 -3.05
C ALA A 21 17.00 -4.51 -3.65
N ASP A 22 17.62 -5.59 -3.17
CA ASP A 22 18.76 -6.21 -3.82
C ASP A 22 18.27 -7.15 -4.92
N LEU A 23 18.99 -7.17 -6.05
CA LEU A 23 18.78 -8.13 -7.13
C LEU A 23 19.76 -9.29 -6.96
N ILE A 24 19.24 -10.49 -6.69
CA ILE A 24 20.00 -11.73 -6.56
C ILE A 24 19.78 -12.56 -7.83
N ARG A 25 20.84 -12.74 -8.62
CA ARG A 25 20.83 -13.52 -9.87
C ARG A 25 21.57 -14.86 -9.68
N PRO A 26 21.49 -15.81 -10.64
CA PRO A 26 22.20 -17.08 -10.56
C PRO A 26 23.70 -17.00 -10.30
N ASP A 27 24.35 -15.91 -10.70
CA ASP A 27 25.77 -15.64 -10.49
C ASP A 27 26.08 -14.96 -9.15
N HIS A 28 25.07 -14.59 -8.37
CA HIS A 28 25.25 -13.97 -7.07
C HIS A 28 25.64 -15.01 -6.00
N PRO A 29 26.60 -14.72 -5.09
CA PRO A 29 27.04 -15.69 -4.08
C PRO A 29 25.91 -16.25 -3.19
N GLU A 30 24.89 -15.44 -2.90
CA GLU A 30 23.73 -15.84 -2.08
C GLU A 30 22.63 -16.61 -2.85
N TRP A 31 22.81 -16.88 -4.15
CA TRP A 31 21.77 -17.44 -5.01
C TRP A 31 21.18 -18.75 -4.47
N GLU A 32 22.01 -19.76 -4.21
CA GLU A 32 21.53 -21.07 -3.77
C GLU A 32 20.82 -21.01 -2.42
N THR A 33 21.31 -20.16 -1.50
CA THR A 33 20.67 -19.94 -0.19
C THR A 33 19.29 -19.32 -0.35
N MET A 34 19.15 -18.30 -1.18
CA MET A 34 17.87 -17.62 -1.39
C MET A 34 16.90 -18.49 -2.19
N LEU A 35 17.39 -19.19 -3.22
CA LEU A 35 16.57 -20.08 -4.04
C LEU A 35 15.96 -21.22 -3.23
N ALA A 36 16.64 -21.69 -2.18
CA ALA A 36 16.13 -22.75 -1.29
C ALA A 36 14.86 -22.35 -0.52
N LEU A 37 14.52 -21.05 -0.44
CA LEU A 37 13.28 -20.57 0.18
C LEU A 37 12.05 -20.74 -0.72
N PHE A 38 12.23 -21.12 -1.98
CA PHE A 38 11.18 -21.23 -2.98
C PHE A 38 11.17 -22.63 -3.61
N PRO A 39 10.04 -23.06 -4.18
CA PRO A 39 10.02 -24.20 -5.09
C PRO A 39 11.00 -23.97 -6.25
N ARG A 40 11.75 -25.00 -6.63
CA ARG A 40 12.65 -24.93 -7.79
C ARG A 40 11.85 -24.93 -9.07
N LEU A 41 11.73 -23.76 -9.71
CA LEU A 41 11.02 -23.59 -10.98
C LEU A 41 12.03 -23.48 -12.13
N PRO A 42 11.88 -24.28 -13.21
CA PRO A 42 12.66 -24.09 -14.43
C PRO A 42 12.53 -22.65 -14.94
N GLY A 43 13.67 -22.03 -15.27
CA GLY A 43 13.69 -20.66 -15.79
C GLY A 43 13.63 -19.55 -14.73
N THR A 44 13.84 -19.86 -13.44
CA THR A 44 14.01 -18.81 -12.41
C THR A 44 15.16 -17.87 -12.80
N ARG A 45 14.86 -16.57 -12.99
CA ARG A 45 15.83 -15.59 -13.51
C ARG A 45 16.53 -14.78 -12.42
N GLN A 46 15.81 -14.49 -11.35
CA GLN A 46 16.25 -13.59 -10.31
C GLN A 46 15.35 -13.69 -9.08
N ILE A 47 15.89 -13.31 -7.92
CA ILE A 47 15.20 -13.16 -6.65
C ILE A 47 15.43 -11.72 -6.17
N PHE A 48 14.39 -11.08 -5.65
CA PHE A 48 14.52 -9.77 -5.02
C PHE A 48 14.48 -9.91 -3.51
N ARG A 49 15.47 -9.35 -2.82
CA ARG A 49 15.47 -9.20 -1.35
C ARG A 49 15.11 -7.76 -1.01
N LEU A 50 13.90 -7.53 -0.50
CA LEU A 50 13.45 -6.22 -0.06
C LEU A 50 13.88 -5.96 1.38
N HIS A 51 14.74 -4.96 1.58
CA HIS A 51 15.01 -4.35 2.88
C HIS A 51 13.93 -3.32 3.14
N VAL A 52 13.05 -3.59 4.11
CA VAL A 52 11.91 -2.73 4.43
C VAL A 52 12.38 -1.57 5.31
N ASP A 53 12.19 -0.36 4.81
CA ASP A 53 12.51 0.90 5.51
C ASP A 53 11.30 1.42 6.30
N SER A 54 10.10 1.29 5.75
CA SER A 54 8.86 1.73 6.41
C SER A 54 7.63 0.92 5.98
N VAL A 55 6.61 0.97 6.84
CA VAL A 55 5.34 0.27 6.66
C VAL A 55 4.20 1.26 6.83
N ALA A 56 3.24 1.23 5.92
CA ALA A 56 2.02 2.02 6.00
C ALA A 56 0.79 1.13 5.84
N THR A 57 -0.24 1.37 6.66
CA THR A 57 -1.54 0.71 6.57
C THR A 57 -2.63 1.72 6.26
N SER A 58 -3.66 1.31 5.52
CA SER A 58 -4.87 2.11 5.29
C SER A 58 -6.10 1.20 5.30
N CYS A 59 -7.27 1.76 5.62
CA CYS A 59 -8.54 1.04 5.77
C CYS A 59 -8.93 0.24 4.51
N GLY A 60 -8.48 0.65 3.32
CA GLY A 60 -8.74 -0.11 2.10
C GLY A 60 -10.22 -0.16 1.67
N TRP A 61 -11.07 0.72 2.20
CA TRP A 61 -12.51 0.76 1.88
C TRP A 61 -12.82 1.05 0.41
N SER A 62 -11.86 1.57 -0.37
CA SER A 62 -12.00 1.73 -1.82
C SER A 62 -11.56 0.51 -2.64
N ILE A 63 -11.07 -0.56 -1.98
CA ILE A 63 -10.59 -1.76 -2.67
C ILE A 63 -11.75 -2.74 -2.87
N PRO A 64 -12.04 -3.16 -4.11
CA PRO A 64 -13.18 -4.03 -4.38
C PRO A 64 -12.96 -5.46 -3.86
N VAL A 65 -14.07 -6.16 -3.65
CA VAL A 65 -14.07 -7.61 -3.42
C VAL A 65 -14.01 -8.29 -4.78
N ILE A 66 -12.83 -8.82 -5.15
CA ILE A 66 -12.60 -9.35 -6.52
C ILE A 66 -13.42 -10.63 -6.79
N GLY A 67 -13.61 -11.49 -5.79
CA GLY A 67 -14.34 -12.75 -5.98
C GLY A 67 -15.79 -12.56 -6.45
N GLU A 68 -16.40 -11.46 -6.05
CA GLU A 68 -17.79 -11.09 -6.36
C GLU A 68 -17.86 -9.93 -7.36
N MET A 69 -16.72 -9.36 -7.74
CA MET A 69 -16.61 -8.13 -8.53
C MET A 69 -17.49 -7.01 -7.96
N GLN A 70 -17.50 -6.88 -6.64
CA GLN A 70 -18.35 -5.95 -5.91
C GLN A 70 -17.55 -4.79 -5.32
N GLU A 71 -18.08 -3.58 -5.43
CA GLU A 71 -17.58 -2.42 -4.69
C GLU A 71 -17.94 -2.49 -3.20
N ARG A 72 -17.12 -1.81 -2.40
CA ARG A 72 -17.32 -1.61 -0.97
C ARG A 72 -18.04 -0.29 -0.75
N ASN A 73 -19.03 -0.29 0.14
CA ASN A 73 -19.81 0.91 0.45
C ASN A 73 -19.21 1.70 1.63
N GLU A 74 -18.31 1.08 2.39
CA GLU A 74 -17.78 1.60 3.65
C GLU A 74 -17.20 3.02 3.51
N LEU A 75 -16.54 3.33 2.39
CA LEU A 75 -15.98 4.66 2.14
C LEU A 75 -17.07 5.71 1.89
N ILE A 76 -18.11 5.35 1.14
CA ILE A 76 -19.25 6.22 0.82
C ILE A 76 -20.03 6.49 2.10
N GLU A 77 -20.41 5.43 2.82
CA GLU A 77 -21.16 5.52 4.09
C GLU A 77 -20.40 6.33 5.14
N TRP A 78 -19.08 6.16 5.25
CA TRP A 78 -18.23 6.98 6.12
C TRP A 78 -18.25 8.46 5.71
N ALA A 79 -18.14 8.76 4.42
CA ALA A 79 -18.14 10.13 3.92
C ALA A 79 -19.49 10.82 4.16
N GLU A 80 -20.60 10.13 3.87
CA GLU A 80 -21.97 10.60 4.11
C GLU A 80 -22.22 10.85 5.61
N THR A 81 -21.81 9.92 6.48
CA THR A 81 -21.95 10.05 7.94
C THR A 81 -21.14 11.23 8.47
N LYS A 82 -19.97 11.50 7.89
CA LYS A 82 -19.10 12.59 8.35
C LYS A 82 -19.67 13.95 7.96
N GLY A 83 -20.21 14.08 6.75
CA GLY A 83 -20.71 15.34 6.22
C GLY A 83 -19.59 16.27 5.72
N GLU A 84 -19.96 17.26 4.90
CA GLU A 84 -19.02 18.08 4.12
C GLU A 84 -18.01 18.86 4.98
N ASP A 85 -18.49 19.62 5.98
CA ASP A 85 -17.64 20.43 6.87
C ASP A 85 -16.61 19.57 7.63
N ASN A 86 -17.02 18.39 8.11
CA ASN A 86 -16.12 17.50 8.84
C ASN A 86 -15.16 16.74 7.92
N LEU A 87 -15.51 16.56 6.65
CA LEU A 87 -14.60 16.01 5.65
C LEU A 87 -13.50 17.00 5.29
N GLU A 88 -13.82 18.28 5.22
CA GLU A 88 -12.81 19.33 5.05
C GLU A 88 -11.86 19.37 6.25
N ALA A 89 -12.39 19.44 7.46
CA ALA A 89 -11.57 19.39 8.68
C ALA A 89 -10.70 18.11 8.74
N TYR A 90 -11.23 16.97 8.28
CA TYR A 90 -10.45 15.74 8.17
C TYR A 90 -9.31 15.84 7.16
N ARG A 91 -9.55 16.41 5.97
CA ARG A 91 -8.50 16.61 4.95
C ARG A 91 -7.41 17.55 5.45
N LEU A 92 -7.76 18.65 6.11
CA LEU A 92 -6.78 19.58 6.69
C LEU A 92 -5.93 18.93 7.79
N SER A 93 -6.52 18.05 8.59
CA SER A 93 -5.79 17.37 9.68
C SER A 93 -4.95 16.17 9.23
N ASN A 94 -5.37 15.45 8.19
CA ASN A 94 -4.76 14.16 7.83
C ASN A 94 -4.05 14.18 6.46
N ASN A 95 -4.35 15.15 5.58
CA ASN A 95 -3.91 15.14 4.18
C ASN A 95 -3.10 16.39 3.80
N PHE A 96 -2.70 17.22 4.77
CA PHE A 96 -1.95 18.46 4.53
C PHE A 96 -0.45 18.22 4.26
N VAL A 97 0.10 17.14 4.82
CA VAL A 97 1.50 16.76 4.68
C VAL A 97 1.58 15.35 4.09
N SER A 98 2.40 15.18 3.06
CA SER A 98 2.64 13.88 2.45
C SER A 98 3.46 12.97 3.36
N ILE A 99 3.53 11.69 3.02
CA ILE A 99 4.38 10.71 3.71
C ILE A 99 5.87 11.12 3.72
N ASP A 100 6.31 11.90 2.73
CA ASP A 100 7.68 12.40 2.62
C ASP A 100 7.89 13.76 3.31
N GLY A 101 6.89 14.23 4.07
CA GLY A 101 6.96 15.52 4.77
C GLY A 101 6.73 16.74 3.88
N LEU A 102 6.27 16.54 2.64
CA LEU A 102 6.05 17.63 1.69
C LEU A 102 4.63 18.19 1.83
N SER A 103 4.48 19.51 1.66
CA SER A 103 3.15 20.11 1.57
C SER A 103 2.39 19.52 0.37
N THR A 104 1.11 19.20 0.58
CA THR A 104 0.22 18.70 -0.48
C THR A 104 -0.43 19.82 -1.29
N GLY A 105 -0.19 21.09 -0.94
CA GLY A 105 -0.83 22.24 -1.57
C GLY A 105 -2.30 22.42 -1.21
N TYR A 106 -2.85 21.61 -0.28
CA TYR A 106 -4.12 21.93 0.36
C TYR A 106 -3.91 23.16 1.22
N VAL A 107 -4.27 24.32 0.70
CA VAL A 107 -4.35 25.56 1.48
C VAL A 107 -5.81 25.68 1.94
N SER A 108 -6.06 25.98 3.22
CA SER A 108 -7.41 26.41 3.62
C SER A 108 -7.63 27.79 3.02
N ASP A 109 -8.08 27.85 1.77
CA ASP A 109 -8.24 29.13 1.05
C ASP A 109 -9.55 29.86 1.40
N ASP A 110 -10.26 29.45 2.45
CA ASP A 110 -11.38 30.21 3.02
C ASP A 110 -11.07 30.63 4.47
N PHE A 111 -10.40 31.80 4.61
CA PHE A 111 -10.60 32.93 5.54
C PHE A 111 -9.33 33.79 5.70
#